data_AF-A0A5C6D1Q2-F1
#
_entry.id   AF-A0A5C6D1Q2-F1
#
_cell.length_a   1.000
_cell.length_b   1.000
_cell.length_c   1.000
_cell.angle_alpha   90.00
_cell.angle_beta   90.00
_cell.angle_gamma   90.00
#
_symmetry.space_group_name_H-M   'P 1'
#
loop_
_entity.id
_entity.type
_entity.pdbx_description
1 polymer ?
#
loop_
_entity_poly.entity_id
_entity_poly.type
_entity_poly.pdbx_seq_one_letter_code
_entity_poly.pdbx_strand_id
1 'polypeptide(L)' 'MMNESDATREWRQLFEGQSITTQLLVKAESLVGQLPSESPLRLRFATEIDELRHLNQPAISKKKR' A
#
# COMPACT_ATOMS: atom_id res chain seq x y z
N MET A 1 9.66 -3.20 17.09
CA MET A 1 8.66 -3.95 16.30
C MET A 1 7.35 -3.23 16.40
N MET A 2 6.70 -2.97 15.26
CA MET A 2 5.40 -2.33 15.22
C MET A 2 4.31 -3.37 15.54
N ASN A 3 3.31 -2.99 16.34
CA ASN A 3 2.15 -3.85 16.59
C ASN A 3 1.09 -3.64 15.50
N GLU A 4 0.13 -4.56 15.44
CA GLU A 4 -0.91 -4.59 14.39
C GLU A 4 -1.91 -3.42 14.47
N SER A 5 -2.16 -2.94 15.69
CA SER A 5 -3.09 -1.82 15.94
C SER A 5 -2.50 -0.50 15.43
N ASP A 6 -1.24 -0.24 15.74
CA ASP A 6 -0.51 0.93 15.28
C ASP A 6 -0.30 0.88 13.76
N ALA A 7 0.01 -0.29 13.20
CA ALA A 7 0.12 -0.46 11.75
C ALA A 7 -1.20 -0.17 11.02
N THR A 8 -2.33 -0.61 11.57
CA THR A 8 -3.64 -0.30 10.99
C THR A 8 -3.96 1.20 11.09
N ARG A 9 -3.57 1.86 12.18
CA ARG A 9 -3.75 3.30 12.36
C ARG A 9 -2.91 4.09 11.35
N GLU A 10 -1.62 3.80 11.27
CA GLU A 10 -0.72 4.46 10.32
C GLU A 10 -1.11 4.19 8.87
N TRP A 11 -1.54 2.97 8.56
CA TRP A 11 -2.06 2.62 7.24
C TRP A 11 -3.24 3.52 6.86
N ARG A 12 -4.24 3.66 7.75
CA ARG A 12 -5.37 4.56 7.50
C ARG A 12 -4.91 6.00 7.32
N GLN A 13 -4.05 6.50 8.18
CA GLN A 13 -3.53 7.89 8.11
C GLN A 13 -2.72 8.16 6.84
N LEU A 14 -2.04 7.15 6.30
CA LEU A 14 -1.30 7.24 5.03
C LEU A 14 -2.22 7.53 3.85
N PHE A 15 -3.40 6.90 3.81
CA PHE A 15 -4.33 7.01 2.70
C PHE A 15 -5.51 7.98 2.95
N GLU A 16 -5.74 8.37 4.20
CA GLU A 16 -6.84 9.28 4.57
C GLU A 16 -6.63 10.68 3.98
N GLY A 17 -7.53 11.06 3.07
CA GLY A 17 -7.53 12.39 2.44
C GLY A 17 -6.38 12.66 1.46
N GLN A 18 -5.56 11.66 1.14
CA GLN A 18 -4.43 11.81 0.21
C GLN A 18 -4.69 11.11 -1.12
N SER A 19 -4.26 11.74 -2.22
CA SER A 19 -4.21 11.08 -3.52
C SER A 19 -3.18 9.97 -3.51
N ILE A 20 -3.54 8.82 -4.08
CA ILE A 20 -2.64 7.68 -4.19
C ILE A 20 -1.54 8.06 -5.18
N THR A 21 -0.33 8.28 -4.69
CA THR A 21 0.85 8.62 -5.48
C THR A 21 1.93 7.57 -5.28
N THR A 22 2.89 7.50 -6.20
CA THR A 22 4.04 6.60 -6.07
C THR A 22 4.81 6.82 -4.76
N GLN A 23 4.92 8.07 -4.29
CA GLN A 23 5.58 8.38 -3.01
C GLN A 23 4.82 7.80 -1.81
N LEU A 24 3.48 7.86 -1.85
CA LEU A 24 2.63 7.31 -0.79
C LEU A 24 2.75 5.78 -0.76
N LEU A 25 2.75 5.13 -1.92
CA LEU A 25 2.95 3.68 -2.04
C LEU A 25 4.32 3.23 -1.49
N VAL A 26 5.39 3.98 -1.73
CA VAL A 26 6.72 3.70 -1.15
C VAL A 26 6.70 3.80 0.38
N LYS A 27 5.99 4.79 0.94
CA LYS A 27 5.80 4.89 2.40
C LYS A 27 4.99 3.71 2.95
N ALA A 28 3.95 3.29 2.23
CA ALA A 28 3.16 2.12 2.60
C ALA A 28 4.00 0.83 2.58
N GLU A 29 4.89 0.64 1.60
CA GLU A 29 5.82 -0.50 1.56
C GLU A 29 6.79 -0.49 2.75
N SER A 30 7.25 0.71 3.13
CA SER A 30 8.13 0.89 4.29
C SER A 30 7.41 0.57 5.61
N LEU A 31 6.12 0.87 5.72
CA LEU A 31 5.28 0.49 6.85
C LEU A 31 5.12 -1.04 6.94
N VAL A 32 4.87 -1.70 5.81
CA VAL A 32 4.78 -3.17 5.72
C VAL A 32 6.09 -3.85 6.09
N GLY A 33 7.23 -3.26 5.74
CA GLY A 33 8.55 -3.77 6.12
C GLY A 33 8.85 -3.73 7.62
N GLN A 34 8.15 -2.88 8.39
CA GLN A 34 8.31 -2.76 9.84
C GLN A 34 7.45 -3.75 10.65
N LEU A 35 6.50 -4.41 9.98
CA LEU A 35 5.68 -5.46 10.57
C LEU A 35 6.46 -6.78 10.73
N PRO A 36 6.19 -7.58 11.78
CA PRO A 36 6.73 -8.92 11.91
C PRO A 36 6.40 -9.78 10.68
N SER A 37 7.32 -10.67 10.29
CA SER A 37 7.15 -11.53 9.13
C SER A 37 5.95 -12.47 9.22
N GLU A 38 5.54 -12.81 10.45
CA GLU A 38 4.40 -13.68 10.75
C GLU A 38 3.07 -12.91 10.82
N SER A 39 3.07 -11.57 10.75
CA SER A 39 1.83 -10.80 10.87
C SER A 39 0.98 -10.95 9.60
N PRO A 40 -0.30 -11.35 9.72
CA PRO A 40 -1.22 -11.41 8.59
C PRO A 40 -1.45 -10.05 7.94
N LEU A 41 -1.28 -8.94 8.67
CA LEU A 41 -1.38 -7.59 8.11
C LEU A 41 -0.30 -7.31 7.08
N ARG A 42 0.87 -7.95 7.20
CA ARG A 42 1.96 -7.78 6.23
C ARG A 42 1.53 -8.24 4.84
N LEU A 43 0.91 -9.42 4.76
CA LEU A 43 0.37 -9.96 3.51
C LEU A 43 -0.78 -9.09 3.01
N ARG A 44 -1.74 -8.77 3.89
CA ARG A 44 -2.90 -7.97 3.51
C ARG A 44 -2.50 -6.62 2.91
N PHE A 45 -1.65 -5.86 3.61
CA PHE A 45 -1.19 -4.57 3.15
C PHE A 45 -0.36 -4.68 1.88
N ALA A 46 0.52 -5.67 1.76
CA ALA A 46 1.28 -5.88 0.52
C ALA A 46 0.37 -6.10 -0.70
N THR A 47 -0.69 -6.92 -0.56
CA THR A 47 -1.70 -7.10 -1.61
C THR A 47 -2.43 -5.80 -1.93
N GLU A 48 -2.83 -5.04 -0.92
CA GLU A 48 -3.51 -3.75 -1.10
C GLU A 48 -2.61 -2.74 -1.85
N ILE A 49 -1.30 -2.66 -1.55
CA ILE A 49 -0.34 -1.82 -2.31
C ILE A 49 -0.29 -2.22 -3.78
N ASP A 50 -0.25 -3.53 -4.05
CA ASP A 50 -0.17 -4.07 -5.41
C ASP A 50 -1.42 -3.71 -6.22
N GLU A 51 -2.61 -3.87 -5.64
CA GLU A 51 -3.88 -3.43 -6.24
C GLU A 51 -3.88 -1.93 -6.51
N LEU A 52 -3.44 -1.12 -5.54
CA LEU A 52 -3.35 0.33 -5.70
C LEU A 52 -2.35 0.74 -6.79
N ARG A 53 -1.25 -0.01 -6.96
CA ARG A 53 -0.31 0.19 -8.07
C ARG A 53 -0.98 -0.09 -9.42
N HIS A 54 -1.76 -1.17 -9.52
CA HIS A 54 -2.50 -1.51 -10.73
C HIS A 54 -3.57 -0.47 -11.08
N LEU A 55 -4.30 0.04 -10.09
CA LEU A 55 -5.32 1.08 -10.29
C LEU A 55 -4.72 2.43 -10.67
N ASN A 56 -3.53 2.74 -10.13
CA ASN A 56 -2.85 4.01 -10.38
C ASN A 56 -1.94 3.98 -11.62
N GLN A 57 -1.78 2.83 -12.28
CA GLN A 57 -1.23 2.80 -13.62
C GLN A 57 -2.27 3.37 -14.57
N PRO A 58 -1.97 4.48 -15.27
CA PRO A 58 -2.86 4.97 -16.30
C PRO A 58 -3.02 3.84 -17.30
N ALA A 59 -4.25 3.33 -17.45
CA ALA A 59 -4.55 2.26 -18.37
C ALA A 59 -3.91 2.60 -19.71
N ILE A 60 -2.82 1.91 -20.05
CA ILE A 60 -2.25 1.97 -21.37
C ILE A 60 -3.31 1.29 -22.23
N SER A 61 -4.28 2.09 -22.67
CA SER A 61 -5.25 1.73 -23.69
C SER A 61 -4.40 1.21 -24.82
N LYS A 62 -4.36 -0.12 -24.96
CA LYS A 62 -3.74 -0.81 -26.08
C LYS A 62 -4.48 -0.29 -27.32
N LYS A 63 -3.95 0.78 -27.91
CA LYS A 63 -4.42 1.34 -29.16
C LYS A 63 -4.04 0.33 -30.23
N LYS A 64 -4.96 -0.61 -30.45
CA LYS A 64 -4.98 -1.55 -31.56
C LYS A 64 -4.82 -0.74 -32.84
N ARG A 65 -3.72 -0.93 -33.56
CA ARG A 65 -3.55 -0.50 -34.94
C ARG A 65 -2.79 -1.57 -35.69
#